data_AF-A0A939H8Y7-F1
#
_entry.id   AF-A0A939H8Y7-F1
#
_cell.length_a   1.000
_cell.length_b   1.000
_cell.length_c   1.000
_cell.angle_alpha   90.00
_cell.angle_beta   90.00
_cell.angle_gamma   90.00
#
_symmetry.space_group_name_H-M   'P 1'
#
loop_
_entity.id
_entity.type
_entity.pdbx_description
1 polymer ?
#
loop_
_entity_poly.entity_id
_entity_poly.type
_entity_poly.pdbx_seq_one_letter_code
_entity_poly.pdbx_strand_id
1 'polypeptide(L)'
;MSRIMLQENNYVLPIGLLINSEDKVEIVIATLEISDQIQELVNHVQTGVTEKVNTGCFKASCMAYPDYENSAVVALLENAENYCATVIIPVVTEPQTKLVASDSEVLDGKCYIFPIKQDS
;
A
#
# COMPACT_ATOMS: atom_id res chain seq x y z
N MET A 1 -0.84 -17.33 21.09
CA MET A 1 -1.01 -16.76 19.74
C MET A 1 0.34 -16.27 19.28
N SER A 2 0.98 -16.96 18.34
CA SER A 2 2.24 -16.52 17.74
C SER A 2 1.93 -15.45 16.69
N ARG A 3 2.34 -14.20 16.91
CA ARG A 3 2.36 -13.17 15.86
C ARG A 3 3.36 -13.60 14.80
N ILE A 4 2.96 -13.68 13.53
CA ILE A 4 3.91 -13.79 12.42
C ILE A 4 4.44 -12.39 12.16
N MET A 5 5.77 -12.26 12.13
CA MET A 5 6.41 -11.04 11.66
C MET A 5 6.54 -11.09 10.14
N LEU A 6 6.25 -9.97 9.47
CA LEU A 6 6.68 -9.79 8.09
C LEU A 6 8.22 -9.80 8.14
N GLN A 7 8.84 -10.85 7.62
CA GLN A 7 10.30 -10.98 7.58
C GLN A 7 10.80 -10.42 6.26
N GLU A 8 12.00 -9.83 6.24
CA GLU A 8 12.63 -9.27 5.02
C GLU A 8 12.69 -10.29 3.86
N ASN A 9 12.72 -11.58 4.18
CA ASN A 9 12.74 -12.68 3.20
C ASN A 9 11.39 -12.92 2.51
N ASN A 10 10.28 -12.38 3.05
CA ASN A 10 8.96 -12.39 2.41
C ASN A 10 8.85 -11.12 1.56
N TYR A 11 9.47 -11.14 0.38
CA TYR A 11 9.59 -9.98 -0.50
C TYR A 11 8.21 -9.45 -0.93
N VAL A 12 7.77 -8.36 -0.28
CA VAL A 12 6.67 -7.52 -0.76
C VAL A 12 7.30 -6.30 -1.42
N LEU A 13 7.08 -6.12 -2.72
CA LEU A 13 7.62 -4.97 -3.45
C LEU A 13 6.72 -3.75 -3.26
N PRO A 14 7.29 -2.52 -3.13
CA PRO A 14 6.51 -1.30 -3.19
C PRO A 14 5.81 -1.16 -4.56
N ILE A 15 4.54 -0.73 -4.53
CA ILE A 15 3.71 -0.54 -5.72
C ILE A 15 3.00 0.80 -5.63
N GLY A 16 3.04 1.55 -6.73
CA GLY A 16 2.23 2.73 -6.98
C GLY A 16 1.13 2.41 -7.98
N LEU A 17 -0.10 2.83 -7.70
CA LEU A 17 -1.24 2.76 -8.61
C LEU A 17 -1.76 4.17 -8.85
N LEU A 18 -2.04 4.52 -10.10
CA LEU A 18 -2.64 5.81 -10.45
C LEU A 18 -3.87 5.58 -11.32
N ILE A 19 -4.91 6.39 -11.13
CA ILE A 19 -6.09 6.40 -11.99
C ILE A 19 -6.13 7.76 -12.69
N ASN A 20 -6.04 7.75 -14.02
CA ASN A 20 -6.07 8.96 -14.81
C ASN A 20 -7.51 9.50 -15.00
N SER A 21 -7.65 10.66 -15.63
CA SER A 21 -8.96 11.28 -15.90
C SER A 21 -9.89 10.44 -16.79
N GLU A 22 -9.35 9.49 -17.55
CA GLU A 22 -10.07 8.55 -18.43
C GLU A 22 -10.36 7.20 -17.74
N ASP A 23 -10.17 7.11 -16.42
CA ASP A 23 -10.34 5.89 -15.61
C ASP A 23 -9.38 4.75 -15.97
N LYS A 24 -8.27 5.07 -16.63
CA LYS A 24 -7.19 4.13 -16.92
C LYS A 24 -6.24 4.02 -15.73
N VAL A 25 -5.91 2.77 -15.38
CA VAL A 25 -4.94 2.45 -14.34
C VAL A 25 -3.52 2.45 -14.90
N GLU A 26 -2.62 3.15 -14.22
CA GLU A 26 -1.17 3.07 -14.41
C GLU A 26 -0.51 2.50 -13.16
N ILE A 27 0.55 1.73 -13.36
CA ILE A 27 1.25 1.04 -12.27
C ILE A 27 2.73 1.43 -12.30
N VAL A 28 3.28 1.76 -11.14
CA VAL A 28 4.71 1.97 -10.89
C VAL A 28 5.15 0.87 -9.92
N ILE A 29 6.09 0.03 -10.30
CA ILE A 29 6.59 -1.05 -9.45
C ILE A 29 8.10 -0.87 -9.31
N ALA A 30 8.61 -0.94 -8.08
CA ALA A 30 10.05 -1.05 -7.87
C ALA A 30 10.43 -2.52 -7.76
N THR A 31 11.41 -2.96 -8.55
CA THR A 31 11.92 -4.33 -8.55
C THR A 31 13.29 -4.40 -7.87
N LEU A 32 13.72 -5.59 -7.47
CA LEU A 32 15.06 -5.82 -6.88
C LEU A 32 16.22 -5.51 -7.84
N GLU A 33 15.95 -5.26 -9.12
CA GLU A 33 16.97 -4.78 -10.07
C GLU A 33 17.37 -3.32 -9.79
N ILE A 34 16.53 -2.57 -9.05
CA ILE A 34 16.77 -1.18 -8.68
C ILE A 34 17.63 -1.10 -7.41
N SER A 35 17.26 -1.88 -6.39
CA SER A 35 17.96 -1.93 -5.09
C SER A 35 17.50 -3.15 -4.29
N ASP A 36 18.35 -3.61 -3.37
CA ASP A 36 17.98 -4.57 -2.32
C ASP A 36 17.45 -3.88 -1.05
N GLN A 37 17.57 -2.56 -0.95
CA GLN A 37 17.10 -1.78 0.19
C GLN A 37 15.66 -1.30 -0.03
N ILE A 38 14.76 -1.71 0.88
CA ILE A 38 13.33 -1.37 0.78
C ILE A 38 13.09 0.14 0.73
N GLN A 39 13.87 0.94 1.47
CA GLN A 39 13.73 2.39 1.49
C GLN A 39 14.02 3.01 0.12
N GLU A 40 15.01 2.49 -0.61
CA GLU A 40 15.34 2.96 -1.95
C GLU A 40 14.25 2.58 -2.95
N LEU A 41 13.68 1.38 -2.82
CA LEU A 41 12.54 0.93 -3.62
C LEU A 41 11.28 1.79 -3.37
N VAL A 42 11.01 2.12 -2.11
CA VAL A 42 9.92 3.03 -1.70
C VAL A 42 10.13 4.41 -2.32
N ASN A 43 11.32 4.98 -2.18
CA ASN A 43 11.65 6.29 -2.75
C ASN A 43 11.51 6.30 -4.28
N HIS A 44 11.88 5.20 -4.95
CA HIS A 44 11.72 5.06 -6.40
C HIS A 44 10.24 5.12 -6.81
N VAL A 45 9.37 4.33 -6.15
CA VAL A 45 7.93 4.36 -6.43
C VAL A 45 7.34 5.73 -6.13
N GLN A 46 7.68 6.33 -4.99
CA GLN A 46 7.19 7.65 -4.61
C GLN A 46 7.56 8.72 -5.65
N THR A 47 8.82 8.71 -6.12
CA THR A 47 9.29 9.63 -7.16
C THR A 47 8.51 9.42 -8.46
N GLY A 48 8.38 8.18 -8.93
CA GLY A 48 7.66 7.88 -10.17
C GLY A 48 6.17 8.22 -10.12
N VAL A 49 5.50 7.99 -8.99
CA VAL A 49 4.11 8.40 -8.77
C VAL A 49 4.00 9.93 -8.78
N THR A 50 4.88 10.62 -8.06
CA THR A 50 4.90 12.09 -7.98
C THR A 50 5.11 12.74 -9.33
N GLU A 51 6.09 12.26 -10.11
CA GLU A 51 6.36 12.75 -11.46
C GLU A 51 5.15 12.58 -12.39
N LYS A 52 4.50 11.41 -12.34
CA LYS A 52 3.27 11.16 -13.12
C LYS A 52 2.15 12.09 -12.71
N VAL A 53 1.87 12.21 -11.41
CA VAL A 53 0.84 13.13 -10.89
C VAL A 53 1.10 14.57 -11.34
N ASN A 54 2.34 15.02 -11.29
CA ASN A 54 2.71 16.40 -11.66
C ASN A 54 2.66 16.67 -13.17
N THR A 55 2.83 15.63 -14.01
CA THR A 55 2.91 15.78 -15.47
C THR A 55 1.64 15.36 -16.20
N GLY A 56 0.70 14.69 -15.53
CA GLY A 56 -0.53 14.17 -16.10
C GLY A 56 -1.80 14.64 -15.40
N CYS A 57 -2.95 14.24 -15.95
CA CYS A 57 -4.26 14.46 -15.32
C CYS A 57 -4.69 13.18 -14.57
N PHE A 58 -4.37 13.11 -13.28
CA PHE A 58 -4.73 11.99 -12.40
C PHE A 58 -5.83 12.37 -11.41
N LYS A 59 -6.80 11.48 -11.22
CA LYS A 59 -7.92 11.62 -10.27
C LYS A 59 -7.51 11.16 -8.87
N ALA A 60 -6.72 10.09 -8.81
CA ALA A 60 -6.26 9.47 -7.57
C ALA A 60 -4.94 8.71 -7.78
N SER A 61 -4.19 8.57 -6.70
CA SER A 61 -3.01 7.74 -6.58
C SER A 61 -3.05 6.91 -5.30
N CYS A 62 -2.37 5.78 -5.33
CA CYS A 62 -2.17 4.92 -4.19
C CYS A 62 -0.70 4.46 -4.20
N MET A 63 -0.07 4.39 -3.04
CA MET A 63 1.24 3.78 -2.89
C MET A 63 1.21 2.80 -1.73
N ALA A 64 1.54 1.53 -1.99
CA ALA A 64 1.61 0.48 -0.98
C ALA A 64 3.05 0.00 -0.81
N TYR A 65 3.48 -0.19 0.42
CA TYR A 65 4.81 -0.72 0.76
C TYR A 65 4.78 -1.52 2.06
N PRO A 66 5.71 -2.48 2.25
CA PRO A 66 5.81 -3.23 3.50
C PRO A 66 6.42 -2.38 4.61
N ASP A 67 5.85 -2.51 5.79
CA ASP A 67 6.41 -2.07 7.07
C ASP A 67 6.78 -3.33 7.87
N TYR A 68 8.05 -3.73 7.76
CA TYR A 68 8.56 -4.94 8.41
C TYR A 68 8.62 -4.79 9.93
N GLU A 69 8.87 -3.58 10.45
CA GLU A 69 8.91 -3.30 11.89
C GLU A 69 7.56 -3.56 12.54
N ASN A 70 6.48 -3.13 11.88
CA ASN A 70 5.11 -3.31 12.36
C ASN A 70 4.42 -4.54 11.78
N SER A 71 5.10 -5.30 10.91
CA SER A 71 4.55 -6.47 10.22
C SER A 71 3.24 -6.17 9.48
N ALA A 72 3.22 -5.07 8.74
CA ALA A 72 2.06 -4.55 8.05
C ALA A 72 2.39 -4.16 6.60
N VAL A 73 1.35 -3.94 5.80
CA VAL A 73 1.44 -3.18 4.56
C VAL A 73 0.82 -1.81 4.81
N VAL A 74 1.58 -0.76 4.50
CA VAL A 74 1.11 0.62 4.55
C VAL A 74 0.70 1.01 3.14
N ALA A 75 -0.54 1.46 2.98
CA ALA A 75 -1.06 2.02 1.74
C ALA A 75 -1.41 3.50 1.95
N LEU A 76 -0.83 4.38 1.15
CA LEU A 76 -1.11 5.81 1.13
C LEU A 76 -2.04 6.08 -0.04
N LEU A 77 -3.22 6.65 0.21
CA LEU A 77 -4.20 7.01 -0.80
C LEU A 77 -4.25 8.52 -0.93
N GLU A 78 -4.13 9.06 -2.14
CA GLU A 78 -4.28 10.49 -2.41
C GLU A 78 -5.26 10.71 -3.57
N ASN A 79 -6.01 11.81 -3.50
CA ASN A 79 -6.89 12.24 -4.60
C ASN A 79 -6.76 13.75 -4.87
N ALA A 80 -7.33 14.19 -6.00
CA ALA A 80 -7.31 15.60 -6.41
C ALA A 80 -8.04 16.56 -5.44
N GLU A 81 -8.76 16.03 -4.44
CA GLU A 81 -9.46 16.80 -3.41
C GLU A 81 -8.62 17.00 -2.12
N ASN A 82 -7.32 16.66 -2.15
CA ASN A 82 -6.34 16.81 -1.07
C ASN A 82 -6.51 15.87 0.14
N TYR A 83 -7.28 14.78 0.03
CA TYR A 83 -7.40 13.82 1.12
C TYR A 83 -6.34 12.72 0.98
N CYS A 84 -5.22 12.87 1.71
CA CYS A 84 -4.29 11.77 1.93
C CYS A 84 -4.82 10.89 3.07
N ALA A 85 -5.34 9.70 2.74
CA ALA A 85 -5.74 8.70 3.72
C ALA A 85 -4.65 7.63 3.82
N THR A 86 -4.03 7.50 5.00
CA THR A 86 -3.15 6.36 5.28
C THR A 86 -4.01 5.16 5.67
N VAL A 87 -3.87 4.06 4.94
CA VAL A 87 -4.51 2.77 5.23
C VAL A 87 -3.46 1.78 5.71
N ILE A 88 -3.70 1.14 6.86
CA ILE A 88 -2.83 0.09 7.40
C ILE A 88 -3.53 -1.25 7.27
N ILE A 89 -2.90 -2.19 6.57
CA ILE A 89 -3.41 -3.55 6.38
C ILE A 89 -2.47 -4.51 7.12
N PRO A 90 -2.89 -5.13 8.24
CA PRO A 90 -2.08 -6.10 8.95
C PRO A 90 -1.98 -7.40 8.14
N VAL A 91 -0.79 -7.99 8.12
CA VAL A 91 -0.56 -9.27 7.42
C VAL A 91 -1.11 -10.42 8.27
N VAL A 92 -1.97 -11.25 7.68
CA VAL A 92 -2.52 -12.45 8.34
C VAL A 92 -1.86 -13.74 7.88
N THR A 93 -1.94 -14.74 8.76
CA THR A 93 -1.27 -16.03 8.66
C THR A 93 -1.86 -16.98 7.62
N GLU A 94 -3.09 -16.72 7.17
CA GLU A 94 -3.80 -17.52 6.18
C GLU A 94 -4.16 -16.63 4.99
N PRO A 95 -4.05 -17.11 3.74
CA PRO A 95 -4.48 -16.35 2.57
C PRO A 95 -5.97 -16.01 2.67
N GLN A 96 -6.27 -14.77 3.02
CA GLN A 96 -7.63 -14.25 3.03
C GLN A 96 -7.86 -13.51 1.71
N THR A 97 -8.75 -14.04 0.87
CA THR A 97 -9.10 -13.44 -0.44
C THR A 97 -10.07 -12.27 -0.33
N LYS A 98 -10.50 -11.93 0.90
CA LYS A 98 -11.49 -10.92 1.19
C LYS A 98 -11.03 -10.05 2.36
N LEU A 99 -11.30 -8.76 2.27
CA LEU A 99 -11.11 -7.77 3.33
C LEU A 99 -12.49 -7.41 3.89
N VAL A 100 -12.62 -7.26 5.22
CA VAL A 100 -13.85 -6.70 5.81
C VAL A 100 -13.70 -5.19 5.91
N ALA A 101 -14.04 -4.48 4.83
CA ALA A 101 -14.01 -3.02 4.85
C ALA A 101 -15.00 -2.41 5.86
N SER A 102 -16.07 -3.14 6.24
CA SER A 102 -17.03 -2.70 7.26
C SER A 102 -16.48 -2.71 8.68
N ASP A 103 -15.38 -3.43 8.91
CA ASP A 103 -14.69 -3.49 10.21
C ASP A 103 -13.50 -2.52 10.23
N SER A 104 -13.49 -1.54 9.31
CA SER A 104 -12.44 -0.53 9.29
C SER A 104 -12.57 0.43 10.46
N GLU A 105 -11.45 0.73 11.10
CA GLU A 105 -11.38 1.69 12.20
C GLU A 105 -10.55 2.90 11.76
N VAL A 106 -11.04 4.11 12.04
CA VAL A 106 -10.26 5.34 11.84
C VAL A 106 -9.65 5.77 13.17
N LEU A 107 -8.34 5.65 13.28
CA LEU A 107 -7.56 6.04 14.47
C LEU A 107 -6.38 6.90 14.01
N ASP A 108 -6.15 8.03 14.68
CA ASP A 108 -5.04 8.96 14.40
C ASP A 108 -4.91 9.39 12.93
N GLY A 109 -6.04 9.59 12.25
CA GLY A 109 -6.07 9.99 10.83
C GLY A 109 -5.71 8.85 9.85
N LYS A 110 -5.61 7.61 10.35
CA LYS A 110 -5.34 6.41 9.56
C LYS A 110 -6.52 5.47 9.59
N CYS A 111 -6.81 4.82 8.46
CA CYS A 111 -7.83 3.79 8.33
C CYS A 111 -7.17 2.42 8.48
N TYR A 112 -7.59 1.62 9.45
CA TYR A 112 -7.12 0.26 9.66
C TYR A 112 -8.12 -0.67 9.00
N ILE A 113 -7.67 -1.52 8.07
CA ILE A 113 -8.53 -2.54 7.43
C ILE A 113 -8.10 -3.91 7.92
N PHE A 114 -8.99 -4.62 8.61
CA PHE A 114 -8.71 -5.96 9.11
C PHE A 114 -9.16 -7.04 8.10
N PRO A 115 -8.33 -8.05 7.83
CA PRO A 115 -8.73 -9.21 7.05
C PRO A 115 -9.75 -10.09 7.81
N ILE A 116 -10.63 -10.78 7.08
CA ILE A 116 -11.65 -11.64 7.69
C ILE A 116 -10.96 -12.78 8.44
N LYS A 117 -11.30 -13.00 9.72
CA LYS A 117 -11.03 -14.28 10.36
C LYS A 117 -12.00 -15.29 9.76
N GLN A 118 -11.51 -16.30 9.03
CA GLN A 118 -12.36 -17.46 8.76
C GLN A 118 -12.64 -18.15 10.09
N ASP A 119 -13.87 -18.02 10.60
CA ASP A 119 -14.32 -18.85 11.71
C ASP A 119 -14.30 -20.31 11.24
N SER A 120 -13.46 -21.11 11.90
CA SER A 120 -13.36 -22.56 11.72
C SER A 120 -14.52 -23.28 12.38
#